data_AF-A0A919YMU5-F1
#
_entry.id   AF-A0A919YMU5-F1
#
_cell.length_a   1.000
_cell.length_b   1.000
_cell.length_c   1.000
_cell.angle_alpha   90.00
_cell.angle_beta   90.00
_cell.angle_gamma   90.00
#
_symmetry.space_group_name_H-M   'P 1'
#
loop_
_entity.id
_entity.type
_entity.pdbx_description
1 polymer ?
#
loop_
_entity_poly.entity_id
_entity_poly.type
_entity_poly.pdbx_seq_one_letter_code
_entity_poly.pdbx_strand_id
1 'polypeptide(L)'
;MSIHILTQGKEPSQVTLSYYDYLEGSELELRVNMLFNASCLLSAASNLQTVAFQFNEKRICLSRAELESWYGRALTNELTEYMILKRMEKLVIEGNDLPL
;
A
#
# COMPACT_ATOMS: atom_id res chain seq x y z
N MET A 1 11.53 10.54 11.05
CA MET A 1 10.79 9.95 9.90
C MET A 1 10.03 11.07 9.23
N SER A 2 10.31 11.35 7.96
CA SER A 2 9.71 12.45 7.21
C SER A 2 9.03 11.85 5.98
N ILE A 3 7.70 11.93 5.91
CA ILE A 3 6.96 11.48 4.74
C ILE A 3 6.87 12.68 3.79
N HIS A 4 7.58 12.62 2.68
CA HIS A 4 7.47 13.61 1.61
C HIS A 4 6.42 13.12 0.61
N ILE A 5 5.22 13.69 0.68
CA ILE A 5 4.17 13.45 -0.32
C ILE A 5 4.51 14.27 -1.56
N LEU A 6 5.02 13.62 -2.60
CA LEU A 6 5.25 14.25 -3.90
C LEU A 6 4.00 14.04 -4.77
N THR A 7 3.11 15.04 -4.77
CA THR A 7 1.94 15.10 -5.66
C THR A 7 2.33 15.63 -7.03
N GLN A 8 3.11 14.88 -7.81
CA GLN A 8 3.25 15.16 -9.25
C GLN A 8 3.33 13.86 -10.06
N GLY A 9 2.16 13.25 -10.27
CA GLY A 9 1.94 12.27 -11.34
C GLY A 9 1.28 12.96 -12.54
N LYS A 10 1.68 12.60 -13.76
CA LYS A 10 1.00 13.00 -15.01
C LYS A 10 -0.44 12.46 -15.11
N GLU A 11 -0.85 11.59 -14.20
CA GLU A 11 -2.20 11.06 -14.06
C GLU A 11 -2.82 11.54 -12.73
N PRO A 12 -4.01 12.18 -12.74
CA PRO A 12 -4.61 12.82 -11.57
C PRO A 12 -5.05 11.85 -10.45
N SER A 13 -4.93 10.54 -10.67
CA SER A 13 -5.41 9.49 -9.78
C SER A 13 -4.30 8.68 -9.10
N GLN A 14 -3.06 9.18 -9.09
CA GLN A 14 -1.92 8.50 -8.48
C GLN A 14 -1.20 9.36 -7.42
N VAL A 15 -0.79 8.71 -6.33
CA VAL A 15 0.12 9.27 -5.30
C VAL A 15 1.37 8.40 -5.23
N THR A 16 2.54 9.02 -5.06
CA THR A 16 3.81 8.32 -4.88
C THR A 16 4.36 8.59 -3.48
N LEU A 17 4.68 7.51 -2.76
CA LEU A 17 5.40 7.53 -1.49
C LEU A 17 6.85 7.12 -1.74
N SER A 18 7.79 8.04 -1.52
CA SER A 18 9.21 7.80 -1.71
C SER A 18 9.91 7.49 -0.39
N TYR A 19 10.66 6.40 -0.36
CA TYR A 19 11.43 5.93 0.80
C TYR A 19 12.91 6.00 0.45
N TYR A 20 13.59 7.04 0.95
CA TYR A 20 14.98 7.34 0.56
C TYR A 20 16.05 6.69 1.45
N ASP A 21 15.68 6.07 2.58
CA ASP A 21 16.63 5.46 3.52
C ASP A 21 16.06 4.19 4.19
N TYR A 22 15.29 3.38 3.46
CA TYR A 22 14.78 2.11 4.04
C TYR A 22 15.92 1.09 4.10
N LEU A 23 16.79 1.23 5.09
CA LEU A 23 17.93 0.37 5.38
C LEU A 23 17.68 -0.59 6.56
N GLU A 24 16.60 -0.40 7.32
CA GLU A 24 16.32 -1.18 8.52
C GLU A 24 14.83 -1.56 8.60
N GLY A 25 14.55 -2.86 8.47
CA GLY A 25 13.21 -3.44 8.59
C GLY A 25 13.16 -4.77 7.84
N SER A 26 12.43 -5.76 8.36
CA SER A 26 12.24 -7.02 7.64
C SER A 26 11.41 -6.79 6.38
N GLU A 27 11.59 -7.62 5.35
CA GLU A 27 10.78 -7.54 4.13
C GLU A 27 9.28 -7.65 4.43
N LEU A 28 8.91 -8.46 5.43
CA LEU A 28 7.55 -8.59 5.92
C LEU A 28 7.00 -7.27 6.45
N GLU A 29 7.77 -6.58 7.30
CA GLU A 29 7.39 -5.27 7.86
C GLU A 29 7.19 -4.21 6.78
N LEU A 30 8.06 -4.23 5.76
CA LEU A 30 7.92 -3.33 4.61
C LEU A 30 6.61 -3.60 3.86
N ARG A 31 6.32 -4.87 3.55
CA ARG A 31 5.09 -5.28 2.85
C ARG A 31 3.84 -4.86 3.63
N VAL A 32 3.87 -5.01 4.94
CA VAL A 32 2.80 -4.59 5.85
C VAL A 32 2.58 -3.09 5.78
N ASN A 33 3.65 -2.30 5.91
CA ASN A 33 3.56 -0.85 5.85
C ASN A 33 3.05 -0.36 4.49
N MET A 34 3.47 -1.01 3.40
CA MET A 34 2.97 -0.69 2.05
C MET A 34 1.47 -0.96 1.92
N LEU A 35 1.01 -2.15 2.31
CA LEU A 35 -0.41 -2.51 2.27
C LEU A 35 -1.24 -1.57 3.14
N PHE A 36 -0.72 -1.21 4.33
CA PHE A 36 -1.39 -0.28 5.22
C PHE A 36 -1.54 1.10 4.61
N ASN A 37 -0.44 1.68 4.14
CA ASN A 37 -0.44 3.01 3.55
C ASN A 37 -1.30 3.09 2.29
N ALA A 38 -1.24 2.07 1.43
CA ALA A 38 -2.08 2.02 0.22
C ALA A 38 -3.57 1.97 0.57
N SER A 39 -3.94 1.09 1.51
CA SER A 39 -5.34 0.94 1.95
C SER A 39 -5.88 2.21 2.60
N CYS A 40 -5.06 2.89 3.43
CA CYS A 40 -5.41 4.17 4.04
C CYS A 40 -5.64 5.26 2.99
N LEU A 41 -4.67 5.46 2.10
CA LEU A 41 -4.73 6.53 1.09
C LEU A 41 -5.87 6.31 0.10
N LEU A 42 -6.05 5.08 -0.37
CA LEU A 42 -7.14 4.75 -1.30
C LEU A 42 -8.50 4.79 -0.61
N SER A 43 -8.62 4.42 0.66
CA SER A 43 -9.90 4.60 1.37
C SER A 43 -10.24 6.08 1.55
N ALA A 44 -9.25 6.91 1.91
CA ALA A 44 -9.44 8.32 2.21
C ALA A 44 -9.73 9.19 0.97
N ALA A 45 -9.15 8.86 -0.18
CA ALA A 45 -9.29 9.62 -1.42
C ALA A 45 -10.02 8.80 -2.50
N SER A 46 -11.32 9.06 -2.67
CA SER A 46 -12.18 8.33 -3.64
C SER A 46 -11.73 8.50 -5.10
N ASN A 47 -11.11 9.63 -5.43
CA ASN A 47 -10.53 9.93 -6.74
C ASN A 47 -9.14 9.29 -6.94
N LEU A 48 -8.52 8.79 -5.88
CA LEU A 48 -7.25 8.07 -5.96
C LEU A 48 -7.51 6.62 -6.38
N GLN A 49 -6.79 6.19 -7.40
CA GLN A 49 -6.88 4.84 -7.97
C GLN A 49 -5.62 4.03 -7.72
N THR A 50 -4.46 4.69 -7.58
CA THR A 50 -3.17 3.99 -7.46
C THR A 50 -2.26 4.67 -6.45
N VAL A 51 -1.54 3.88 -5.66
CA VAL A 51 -0.43 4.32 -4.82
C VAL A 51 0.85 3.67 -5.32
N ALA A 52 1.85 4.47 -5.67
CA ALA A 52 3.19 4.02 -5.99
C ALA A 52 4.10 4.14 -4.76
N PHE A 53 4.96 3.16 -4.56
CA PHE A 53 5.99 3.11 -3.56
C PHE A 53 7.34 3.07 -4.27
N GLN A 54 8.15 4.11 -4.09
CA GLN A 54 9.47 4.24 -4.70
C GLN A 54 10.54 3.96 -3.64
N PHE A 55 11.37 2.95 -3.89
CA PHE A 55 12.50 2.52 -3.05
C PHE A 55 13.77 2.50 -3.88
N ASN A 56 14.67 3.47 -3.72
CA ASN A 56 15.87 3.58 -4.56
C ASN A 56 15.50 3.41 -6.06
N GLU A 57 15.95 2.33 -6.70
CA GLU A 57 15.68 1.99 -8.12
C GLU A 57 14.40 1.16 -8.34
N LYS A 58 13.72 0.69 -7.28
CA LYS A 58 12.50 -0.12 -7.37
C LYS A 58 11.25 0.74 -7.23
N ARG A 59 10.23 0.44 -8.03
CA ARG A 59 8.90 1.05 -7.94
C ARG A 59 7.84 -0.03 -7.90
N ILE A 60 7.01 0.00 -6.87
CA ILE A 60 5.88 -0.93 -6.73
C ILE A 60 4.60 -0.10 -6.76
N CYS A 61 3.60 -0.54 -7.51
CA CYS A 61 2.31 0.14 -7.58
C CYS A 61 1.23 -0.78 -7.01
N LEU A 62 0.33 -0.23 -6.21
CA LEU A 62 -0.88 -0.90 -5.74
C LEU A 62 -2.08 -0.10 -6.19
N SER A 63 -2.97 -0.74 -6.93
CA SER A 63 -4.24 -0.14 -7.34
C SER A 63 -5.37 -0.45 -6.36
N ARG A 64 -6.40 0.40 -6.37
CA ARG A 64 -7.66 0.15 -5.68
C ARG A 64 -8.27 -1.18 -6.10
N ALA A 65 -8.33 -1.44 -7.40
CA ALA A 65 -8.94 -2.66 -7.93
C ALA A 65 -8.23 -3.93 -7.43
N GLU A 66 -6.90 -3.93 -7.34
CA GLU A 66 -6.13 -5.06 -6.79
C GLU A 66 -6.44 -5.27 -5.31
N LEU A 67 -6.40 -4.21 -4.51
CA LEU A 67 -6.68 -4.30 -3.07
C LEU A 67 -8.12 -4.73 -2.80
N GLU A 68 -9.10 -4.16 -3.50
CA GLU A 68 -10.51 -4.53 -3.37
C GLU A 68 -10.76 -5.98 -3.80
N SER A 69 -10.08 -6.45 -4.86
CA SER A 69 -10.13 -7.85 -5.27
C SER A 69 -9.53 -8.78 -4.20
N TRP A 70 -8.43 -8.38 -3.55
CA TRP A 70 -7.82 -9.18 -2.47
C TRP A 70 -8.66 -9.19 -1.21
N TYR A 71 -9.32 -8.07 -0.91
CA TYR A 71 -10.20 -7.92 0.24
C TYR A 71 -11.61 -8.49 -0.01
N GLY A 72 -11.97 -8.74 -1.27
CA GLY A 72 -13.30 -9.20 -1.68
C GLY A 72 -14.40 -8.15 -1.46
N ARG A 73 -14.03 -6.87 -1.36
CA ARG A 73 -14.96 -5.75 -1.09
C ARG A 73 -14.34 -4.40 -1.40
N ALA A 74 -15.20 -3.38 -1.54
CA ALA A 74 -14.79 -1.99 -1.73
C ALA A 74 -14.01 -1.43 -0.53
N LEU A 75 -13.01 -0.59 -0.83
CA LEU A 75 -12.22 0.16 0.17
C LEU A 75 -13.03 1.36 0.66
N THR A 76 -13.35 1.38 1.95
CA THR A 76 -14.13 2.44 2.62
C THR A 76 -13.42 2.90 3.88
N ASN A 77 -13.59 4.17 4.26
CA ASN A 77 -12.94 4.80 5.43
C ASN A 77 -13.09 4.05 6.77
N GLU A 78 -14.15 3.24 6.93
CA GLU A 78 -14.46 2.59 8.20
C GLU A 78 -13.66 1.30 8.48
N LEU A 79 -12.81 0.81 7.56
CA LEU A 79 -12.35 -0.59 7.58
C LEU A 79 -10.85 -0.82 7.54
N THR A 80 -10.03 0.20 7.71
CA THR A 80 -8.61 0.08 7.36
C THR A 80 -7.83 -0.82 8.33
N GLU A 81 -7.91 -0.60 9.64
CA GLU A 81 -7.04 -1.28 10.60
C GLU A 81 -7.36 -2.78 10.78
N TYR A 82 -8.63 -3.13 11.05
CA TYR A 82 -9.05 -4.53 11.24
C TYR A 82 -8.82 -5.40 10.00
N MET A 83 -9.00 -4.84 8.79
CA MET A 83 -8.82 -5.59 7.55
C MET A 83 -7.34 -5.84 7.22
N ILE A 84 -6.47 -4.89 7.55
CA ILE A 84 -5.03 -5.07 7.39
C ILE A 84 -4.55 -6.16 8.34
N LEU A 85 -4.95 -6.11 9.61
CA LEU A 85 -4.59 -7.14 10.60
C LEU A 85 -5.08 -8.53 10.18
N LYS A 86 -6.34 -8.66 9.73
CA LYS A 86 -6.90 -9.95 9.28
C LYS A 86 -6.21 -10.50 8.04
N ARG A 87 -5.78 -9.62 7.11
CA ARG A 87 -5.01 -10.05 5.93
C ARG A 87 -3.58 -10.43 6.30
N MET A 88 -2.98 -9.73 7.25
CA MET A 88 -1.65 -10.05 7.77
C MET A 88 -1.62 -11.40 8.48
N GLU A 89 -2.60 -11.71 9.33
CA GLU A 89 -2.74 -13.04 9.93
C GLU A 89 -2.78 -14.12 8.85
N LYS A 90 -3.55 -13.89 7.78
CA LYS A 90 -3.62 -14.82 6.65
C LYS A 90 -2.29 -14.96 5.90
N LEU A 91 -1.55 -13.88 5.69
CA LEU A 91 -0.24 -13.90 5.01
C LEU A 91 0.86 -14.58 5.83
N VAL A 92 0.85 -14.39 7.16
CA VAL A 92 1.78 -15.06 8.09
C VAL A 92 1.51 -16.56 8.15
N ILE A 93 0.24 -16.96 8.05
CA ILE A 93 -0.18 -18.38 8.08
C ILE A 93 0.05 -19.07 6.73
N GLU A 94 -0.19 -18.39 5.61
CA GLU A 94 -0.19 -19.02 4.28
C GLU A 94 1.20 -19.08 3.61
N GLY A 95 2.24 -18.47 4.17
CA GLY A 95 3.62 -18.59 3.68
C GLY A 95 3.80 -18.29 2.18
N ASN A 96 2.94 -17.44 1.61
CA ASN A 96 2.85 -17.23 0.17
C ASN A 96 3.41 -15.88 -0.26
N ASP A 97 4.22 -15.95 -1.32
CA ASP A 97 4.76 -14.84 -2.09
C ASP A 97 3.62 -13.93 -2.59
N LEU A 98 3.59 -12.71 -2.05
CA LEU A 98 3.00 -11.59 -2.77
C LEU A 98 3.90 -11.34 -3.99
N PRO A 99 3.33 -11.16 -5.20
CA PRO A 99 4.14 -10.82 -6.36
C PRO A 99 4.86 -9.49 -6.08
N LEU A 100 6.19 -9.55 -6.11
CA LEU A 100 7.09 -8.42 -6.32
C LEU A 100 7.39 -8.29 -7.81
#